data_AF-A0A2E6F7N4-F1
#
_entry.id   AF-A0A2E6F7N4-F1
#
_cell.length_a   1.000
_cell.length_b   1.000
_cell.length_c   1.000
_cell.angle_alpha   90.00
_cell.angle_beta   90.00
_cell.angle_gamma   90.00
#
_symmetry.space_group_name_H-M   'P 1'
#
loop_
_entity.id
_entity.type
_entity.pdbx_description
1 polymer ?
#
loop_
_entity_poly.entity_id
_entity_poly.type
_entity_poly.pdbx_seq_one_letter_code
_entity_poly.pdbx_strand_id
1 'polypeptide(L)'
;MLFTLVRVPTNRSGLLVLLVGVLLGAAALVQTFRGDSSSSSSEAISVTTSQVTKTTGEDQPCCLDEVPTSSTSVSSVSAPTTSSAPTTSIDYPLSVSDTDQGVLRVSGYGPKEFQIDHVLSKYRTATFRNEDNSSGLTVELRDSNDTSIAVFGHAPSAWPIQGLRDVRDVIEKVVKIVVGASNGWTIEFLPEAFLWDKEVARGNTPHPNDFSVLSADGIAFVGTDADSEAASGTGDLLIYNACQGCGEVRSVIWTLRLDPRCDHTPTALIKKLGEDFFQRDIRPLKTDSGEQQIQVALDGFDWLQVLTPCKWSVAARTQ
;
A
#
# COMPACT_ATOMS: atom_id res chain seq x y z
N MET A 1 5.25 -21.32 -11.92
CA MET A 1 4.00 -21.69 -11.23
C MET A 1 3.11 -20.46 -11.27
N LEU A 2 2.02 -20.52 -12.03
CA LEU A 2 1.09 -19.40 -12.23
C LEU A 2 -0.09 -19.61 -11.28
N PHE A 3 -0.21 -18.81 -10.22
CA PHE A 3 -1.32 -18.92 -9.27
C PHE A 3 -2.45 -18.00 -9.69
N THR A 4 -3.38 -18.52 -10.48
CA THR A 4 -4.68 -17.88 -10.70
C THR A 4 -5.55 -18.06 -9.47
N LEU A 5 -5.87 -16.93 -8.82
CA LEU A 5 -6.95 -16.86 -7.83
C LEU A 5 -8.27 -17.09 -8.57
N VAL A 6 -8.78 -18.31 -8.54
CA VAL A 6 -10.09 -18.65 -9.12
C VAL A 6 -11.15 -18.02 -8.22
N ARG A 7 -11.72 -16.91 -8.68
CA ARG A 7 -12.97 -16.38 -8.16
C ARG A 7 -14.09 -17.31 -8.62
N VAL A 8 -14.73 -18.02 -7.68
CA VAL A 8 -15.99 -18.72 -7.95
C VAL A 8 -17.09 -17.65 -8.11
N PRO A 9 -17.71 -17.50 -9.29
CA PRO A 9 -18.93 -16.73 -9.42
C PRO A 9 -20.10 -17.67 -9.15
N THR A 10 -20.76 -17.50 -8.01
CA THR A 10 -22.04 -18.15 -7.71
C THR A 10 -23.15 -17.53 -8.57
N ASN A 11 -23.19 -17.90 -9.85
CA ASN A 11 -24.39 -18.25 -10.64
C ASN A 11 -24.03 -18.35 -12.12
N ARG A 12 -23.75 -19.57 -12.62
CA ARG A 12 -23.91 -20.05 -14.02
C ARG A 12 -23.34 -21.47 -14.16
N SER A 13 -23.80 -22.41 -13.33
CA SER A 13 -23.28 -23.79 -13.30
C SER A 13 -23.65 -24.67 -14.51
N GLY A 14 -24.45 -24.21 -15.47
CA GLY A 14 -24.79 -24.99 -16.66
C GLY A 14 -23.88 -24.77 -17.88
N LEU A 15 -23.40 -23.54 -18.08
CA LEU A 15 -22.72 -23.17 -19.34
C LEU A 15 -21.20 -23.40 -19.31
N LEU A 16 -20.59 -23.29 -18.13
CA LEU A 16 -19.14 -23.46 -17.94
C LEU A 16 -18.71 -24.93 -18.02
N VAL A 17 -19.55 -25.87 -17.56
CA VAL A 17 -19.26 -27.32 -17.67
C VAL A 17 -19.23 -27.77 -19.14
N LEU A 18 -20.09 -27.17 -19.97
CA LEU A 18 -20.15 -27.46 -21.41
C LEU A 18 -18.93 -26.89 -22.16
N LEU A 19 -18.46 -25.70 -21.81
CA LEU A 19 -17.29 -25.06 -22.43
C LEU A 19 -15.96 -25.74 -22.07
N VAL A 20 -15.79 -26.18 -20.82
CA VAL A 20 -14.60 -26.92 -20.39
C VAL A 20 -14.57 -28.33 -21.00
N GLY A 21 -15.72 -28.99 -21.14
CA GLY A 21 -15.82 -30.29 -21.80
C GLY A 21 -15.47 -30.25 -23.29
N VAL A 22 -15.87 -29.20 -24.01
CA VAL A 22 -15.54 -29.02 -25.43
C VAL A 22 -14.06 -28.68 -25.64
N LEU A 23 -13.46 -27.88 -24.76
CA LEU A 23 -12.03 -27.52 -24.86
C LEU A 23 -11.09 -28.69 -24.51
N LEU A 24 -11.46 -29.55 -23.57
CA LEU A 24 -10.71 -30.79 -23.27
C LEU A 24 -10.88 -31.85 -24.39
N GLY A 25 -12.04 -31.90 -25.04
CA GLY A 25 -12.26 -32.77 -26.21
C GLY A 25 -11.42 -32.38 -27.43
N ALA A 26 -11.16 -31.09 -27.64
CA ALA A 26 -10.35 -30.60 -28.76
C ALA A 26 -8.84 -30.86 -28.55
N ALA A 27 -8.33 -30.82 -27.31
CA ALA A 27 -6.92 -31.08 -27.02
C ALA A 27 -6.53 -32.56 -27.21
N ALA A 28 -7.46 -33.50 -26.96
CA ALA A 28 -7.22 -34.93 -27.19
C ALA A 28 -7.18 -35.32 -28.68
N LEU A 29 -7.76 -34.51 -29.57
CA LEU A 29 -7.76 -34.75 -31.02
C LEU A 29 -6.49 -34.26 -31.72
N VAL A 30 -5.69 -33.41 -31.08
CA VAL A 30 -4.41 -32.90 -31.64
C VAL A 30 -3.22 -33.79 -31.26
N GLN A 31 -3.34 -34.65 -30.24
CA GLN A 31 -2.28 -35.59 -29.84
C GLN A 31 -2.31 -36.95 -30.54
N THR A 32 -3.26 -37.18 -31.48
CA THR A 32 -3.33 -38.41 -32.28
C THR A 32 -2.75 -38.28 -33.69
N PHE A 33 -2.19 -37.11 -34.06
CA PHE A 33 -1.55 -36.89 -35.37
C PHE A 33 -0.17 -36.20 -35.26
N ARG A 34 0.77 -36.81 -34.55
CA ARG A 34 2.23 -36.58 -34.70
C ARG A 34 2.92 -37.67 -33.86
N GLY A 35 3.50 -38.74 -34.42
CA GLY A 35 4.39 -38.80 -35.56
C GLY A 35 5.82 -38.93 -35.03
N ASP A 36 6.24 -40.17 -34.76
CA ASP A 36 7.55 -40.57 -34.26
C ASP A 36 8.72 -40.05 -35.11
N SER A 37 9.80 -39.60 -34.46
CA SER A 37 11.18 -39.83 -34.91
C SER A 37 12.21 -39.36 -33.86
N SER A 38 13.26 -40.17 -33.72
CA SER A 38 14.16 -40.31 -32.57
C SER A 38 15.56 -39.66 -32.73
N SER A 39 16.23 -39.47 -31.58
CA SER A 39 17.70 -39.39 -31.31
C SER A 39 18.46 -38.15 -31.83
N SER A 40 19.48 -37.57 -31.16
CA SER A 40 20.53 -38.09 -30.27
C SER A 40 21.15 -36.99 -29.36
N SER A 41 21.98 -37.41 -28.39
CA SER A 41 22.65 -36.62 -27.33
C SER A 41 23.92 -35.87 -27.76
N SER A 42 24.41 -34.96 -26.90
CA SER A 42 25.81 -34.90 -26.37
C SER A 42 26.02 -33.73 -25.39
N GLU A 43 26.77 -33.99 -24.32
CA GLU A 43 27.26 -33.06 -23.27
C GLU A 43 28.50 -32.24 -23.72
N ALA A 44 28.79 -31.09 -23.06
CA ALA A 44 29.96 -30.88 -22.17
C ALA A 44 30.35 -29.38 -21.93
N ILE A 45 30.31 -28.98 -20.65
CA ILE A 45 31.29 -28.23 -19.79
C ILE A 45 32.13 -27.06 -20.38
N SER A 46 32.07 -25.87 -19.73
CA SER A 46 33.24 -25.24 -19.06
C SER A 46 32.95 -23.95 -18.29
N VAL A 47 33.68 -23.83 -17.16
CA VAL A 47 33.76 -22.76 -16.16
C VAL A 47 35.06 -21.98 -16.37
N THR A 48 35.05 -20.64 -16.24
CA THR A 48 36.27 -19.90 -15.86
C THR A 48 35.96 -18.64 -15.03
N THR A 49 36.59 -18.59 -13.85
CA THR A 49 36.76 -17.50 -12.88
C THR A 49 37.87 -16.53 -13.32
N SER A 50 37.84 -15.28 -12.83
CA SER A 50 39.07 -14.46 -12.66
C SER A 50 38.90 -13.45 -11.51
N GLN A 51 39.81 -13.58 -10.53
CA GLN A 51 39.99 -12.72 -9.37
C GLN A 51 41.00 -11.58 -9.67
N VAL A 52 40.71 -10.42 -9.09
CA VAL A 52 41.58 -9.50 -8.30
C VAL A 52 43.00 -9.18 -8.78
N THR A 53 43.34 -7.88 -8.82
CA THR A 53 44.68 -7.41 -8.46
C THR A 53 44.58 -6.19 -7.54
N LYS A 54 45.25 -6.31 -6.38
CA LYS A 54 45.55 -5.30 -5.36
C LYS A 54 46.78 -4.48 -5.79
N THR A 55 46.85 -3.23 -5.33
CA THR A 55 48.12 -2.54 -5.06
C THR A 55 48.01 -1.81 -3.71
N THR A 56 49.06 -1.91 -2.90
CA THR A 56 49.17 -1.45 -1.50
C THR A 56 50.34 -0.47 -1.37
N GLY A 57 50.26 0.45 -0.41
CA GLY A 57 51.39 1.11 0.27
C GLY A 57 51.61 2.57 -0.12
N GLU A 58 51.91 3.54 0.75
CA GLU A 58 52.35 3.54 2.16
C GLU A 58 52.19 4.98 2.75
N ASP A 59 51.96 5.03 4.07
CA ASP A 59 52.51 5.90 5.13
C ASP A 59 52.32 7.45 5.21
N GLN A 60 51.64 7.82 6.30
CA GLN A 60 51.65 9.08 7.09
C GLN A 60 52.97 9.11 7.94
N PRO A 61 53.53 10.23 8.52
CA PRO A 61 52.79 11.13 9.42
C PRO A 61 53.29 12.58 9.74
N CYS A 62 52.44 13.27 10.54
CA CYS A 62 52.72 14.28 11.58
C CYS A 62 52.92 15.79 11.27
N CYS A 63 51.93 16.57 11.75
CA CYS A 63 52.00 17.63 12.78
C CYS A 63 52.70 19.00 12.58
N LEU A 64 51.89 20.04 12.92
CA LEU A 64 52.13 21.29 13.66
C LEU A 64 52.31 22.65 12.94
N ASP A 65 51.39 23.54 13.35
CA ASP A 65 51.43 25.00 13.60
C ASP A 65 51.91 26.01 12.55
N GLU A 66 51.03 26.99 12.22
CA GLU A 66 51.26 28.39 12.61
C GLU A 66 50.05 29.31 12.36
N VAL A 67 49.72 30.10 13.38
CA VAL A 67 48.88 31.31 13.35
C VAL A 67 49.75 32.49 12.89
N PRO A 68 49.18 33.49 12.22
CA PRO A 68 49.39 34.84 12.74
C PRO A 68 48.13 35.72 12.80
N THR A 69 48.23 36.66 13.73
CA THR A 69 47.23 37.54 14.32
C THR A 69 46.96 38.81 13.51
N SER A 70 45.68 39.20 13.50
CA SER A 70 45.03 40.53 13.43
C SER A 70 45.59 41.70 12.60
N SER A 71 44.69 42.34 11.83
CA SER A 71 44.55 43.80 11.86
C SER A 71 43.10 44.26 11.59
N THR A 72 42.71 45.28 12.34
CA THR A 72 41.40 45.91 12.46
C THR A 72 41.01 46.75 11.24
N SER A 73 39.75 46.73 10.84
CA SER A 73 39.11 47.90 10.23
C SER A 73 37.63 47.98 10.61
N VAL A 74 37.25 49.13 11.15
CA VAL A 74 35.89 49.50 11.56
C VAL A 74 35.25 50.17 10.35
N SER A 75 34.06 49.72 9.94
CA SER A 75 33.20 50.49 9.04
C SER A 75 31.74 50.18 9.33
N SER A 76 31.04 51.23 9.74
CA SER A 76 29.60 51.33 9.91
C SER A 76 28.85 51.16 8.59
N VAL A 77 27.92 50.22 8.50
CA VAL A 77 26.89 50.18 7.44
C VAL A 77 25.54 49.81 8.04
N SER A 78 24.55 50.59 7.63
CA SER A 78 23.16 50.67 8.05
C SER A 78 22.39 49.34 8.06
N ALA A 79 21.38 49.29 8.94
CA ALA A 79 20.40 48.21 9.03
C ALA A 79 19.74 47.89 7.67
N PRO A 80 19.60 46.62 7.28
CA PRO A 80 18.77 46.28 6.15
C PRO A 80 17.31 46.41 6.55
N THR A 81 16.63 47.31 5.85
CA THR A 81 15.18 47.39 5.75
C THR A 81 14.63 46.03 5.33
N THR A 82 13.58 45.59 6.01
CA THR A 82 12.75 44.43 5.65
C THR A 82 12.21 44.63 4.24
N SER A 83 12.92 44.08 3.26
CA SER A 83 12.43 43.90 1.91
C SER A 83 11.59 42.64 1.90
N SER A 84 10.27 42.80 1.81
CA SER A 84 9.35 41.72 1.51
C SER A 84 9.71 41.16 0.14
N ALA A 85 10.47 40.06 0.11
CA ALA A 85 10.68 39.32 -1.11
C ALA A 85 9.31 38.91 -1.66
N PRO A 86 9.04 39.08 -2.96
CA PRO A 86 7.85 38.52 -3.56
C PRO A 86 7.97 37.00 -3.43
N THR A 87 7.11 36.38 -2.64
CA THR A 87 6.90 34.93 -2.70
C THR A 87 6.30 34.65 -4.08
N THR A 88 7.17 34.30 -5.03
CA THR A 88 6.73 33.63 -6.24
C THR A 88 6.09 32.33 -5.78
N SER A 89 4.76 32.22 -5.95
CA SER A 89 4.08 30.94 -5.79
C SER A 89 4.65 30.03 -6.86
N ILE A 90 5.57 29.13 -6.46
CA ILE A 90 6.01 28.05 -7.32
C ILE A 90 4.75 27.21 -7.57
N ASP A 91 4.22 27.27 -8.79
CA ASP A 91 3.16 26.35 -9.19
C ASP A 91 3.81 25.00 -9.44
N TYR A 92 3.64 24.10 -8.47
CA TYR A 92 4.09 22.74 -8.59
C TYR A 92 3.14 22.00 -9.54
N PRO A 93 3.64 21.47 -10.67
CA PRO A 93 2.80 20.79 -11.64
C PRO A 93 2.23 19.50 -11.06
N LEU A 94 1.02 19.17 -11.49
CA LEU A 94 0.43 17.86 -11.28
C LEU A 94 1.22 16.83 -12.12
N SER A 95 1.58 15.71 -11.51
CA SER A 95 2.18 14.57 -12.22
C SER A 95 1.20 13.41 -12.22
N VAL A 96 0.99 12.81 -13.38
CA VAL A 96 0.16 11.62 -13.57
C VAL A 96 0.98 10.63 -14.39
N SER A 97 1.12 9.42 -13.89
CA SER A 97 1.92 8.37 -14.52
C SER A 97 1.35 6.99 -14.25
N ASP A 98 1.35 6.13 -15.26
CA ASP A 98 1.14 4.69 -15.08
C ASP A 98 2.50 4.00 -14.91
N THR A 99 2.58 3.05 -14.00
CA THR A 99 3.75 2.17 -13.87
C THR A 99 3.61 0.96 -14.79
N ASP A 100 4.74 0.31 -15.11
CA ASP A 100 4.76 -0.95 -15.87
C ASP A 100 3.95 -2.08 -15.20
N GLN A 101 3.65 -1.92 -13.92
CA GLN A 101 2.87 -2.84 -13.11
C GLN A 101 1.37 -2.47 -13.05
N GLY A 102 0.95 -1.48 -13.85
CA GLY A 102 -0.45 -1.08 -14.00
C GLY A 102 -1.00 -0.23 -12.86
N VAL A 103 -0.14 0.39 -12.04
CA VAL A 103 -0.54 1.36 -11.01
C VAL A 103 -0.62 2.75 -11.62
N LEU A 104 -1.73 3.45 -11.37
CA LEU A 104 -1.82 4.87 -11.67
C LEU A 104 -1.37 5.68 -10.46
N ARG A 105 -0.27 6.39 -10.62
CA ARG A 105 0.27 7.30 -9.63
C ARG A 105 -0.02 8.74 -10.02
N VAL A 106 -0.63 9.47 -9.09
CA VAL A 106 -0.88 10.90 -9.19
C VAL A 106 -0.16 11.58 -8.03
N SER A 107 0.62 12.62 -8.31
CA SER A 107 1.28 13.41 -7.26
C SER A 107 1.19 14.90 -7.54
N GLY A 108 1.21 15.68 -6.48
CA GLY A 108 1.15 17.14 -6.56
C GLY A 108 1.56 17.79 -5.25
N TYR A 109 1.43 19.11 -5.20
CA TYR A 109 1.69 19.90 -4.01
C TYR A 109 0.56 20.90 -3.80
N GLY A 110 0.15 21.06 -2.55
CA GLY A 110 -0.92 21.98 -2.17
C GLY A 110 -2.31 21.52 -2.67
N PRO A 111 -3.31 22.41 -2.58
CA PRO A 111 -4.66 22.11 -3.04
C PRO A 111 -4.70 21.99 -4.56
N LYS A 112 -5.33 20.94 -5.08
CA LYS A 112 -5.49 20.72 -6.52
C LYS A 112 -6.87 20.15 -6.83
N GLU A 113 -7.41 20.56 -7.97
CA GLU A 113 -8.59 19.98 -8.58
C GLU A 113 -8.26 19.66 -10.03
N PHE A 114 -8.55 18.44 -10.47
CA PHE A 114 -8.25 18.00 -11.83
C PHE A 114 -9.20 16.91 -12.29
N GLN A 115 -9.45 16.89 -13.61
CA GLN A 115 -10.14 15.79 -14.25
C GLN A 115 -9.18 14.62 -14.44
N ILE A 116 -9.70 13.41 -14.39
CA ILE A 116 -8.91 12.20 -14.60
C ILE A 116 -9.30 11.51 -15.90
N ASP A 117 -8.43 11.60 -16.89
CA ASP A 117 -8.69 11.05 -18.23
C ASP A 117 -8.43 9.53 -18.32
N HIS A 118 -8.30 8.86 -17.18
CA HIS A 118 -7.98 7.43 -17.10
C HIS A 118 -9.23 6.61 -16.81
N VAL A 119 -9.31 5.42 -17.40
CA VAL A 119 -10.35 4.44 -17.05
C VAL A 119 -10.00 3.83 -15.69
N LEU A 120 -10.69 4.28 -14.64
CA LEU A 120 -10.38 3.86 -13.28
C LEU A 120 -11.05 2.53 -12.85
N SER A 121 -11.95 1.98 -13.68
CA SER A 121 -12.72 0.76 -13.36
C SER A 121 -11.87 -0.51 -13.17
N LYS A 122 -10.58 -0.48 -13.52
CA LYS A 122 -9.63 -1.58 -13.26
C LYS A 122 -9.03 -1.56 -11.85
N TYR A 123 -9.08 -0.42 -11.15
CA TYR A 123 -8.52 -0.28 -9.82
C TYR A 123 -9.50 -0.73 -8.74
N ARG A 124 -8.96 -1.19 -7.61
CA ARG A 124 -9.75 -1.66 -6.46
C ARG A 124 -9.39 -0.93 -5.18
N THR A 125 -8.15 -0.49 -5.08
CA THR A 125 -7.62 0.11 -3.87
C THR A 125 -6.96 1.43 -4.24
N ALA A 126 -7.18 2.46 -3.43
CA ALA A 126 -6.43 3.70 -3.49
C ALA A 126 -5.55 3.81 -2.24
N THR A 127 -4.27 4.06 -2.41
CA THR A 127 -3.41 4.55 -1.33
C THR A 127 -3.26 6.06 -1.50
N PHE A 128 -3.13 6.77 -0.39
CA PHE A 128 -2.85 8.20 -0.40
C PHE A 128 -1.89 8.53 0.72
N ARG A 129 -0.92 9.39 0.45
CA ARG A 129 0.09 9.76 1.43
C ARG A 129 0.48 11.21 1.32
N ASN A 130 0.82 11.78 2.46
CA ASN A 130 1.46 13.09 2.57
C ASN A 130 2.95 12.87 2.81
N GLU A 131 3.79 13.71 2.21
CA GLU A 131 5.25 13.69 2.42
C GLU A 131 5.66 14.23 3.81
N ASP A 132 4.77 14.93 4.51
CA ASP A 132 4.98 15.40 5.89
C ASP A 132 3.85 15.06 6.87
N ASN A 133 4.12 15.35 8.14
CA ASN A 133 3.20 15.18 9.27
C ASN A 133 2.51 16.50 9.70
N SER A 134 2.86 17.62 9.06
CA SER A 134 2.41 18.96 9.47
C SER A 134 1.10 19.39 8.81
N SER A 135 0.72 18.75 7.70
CA SER A 135 -0.47 19.10 6.94
C SER A 135 -1.46 17.93 6.84
N GLY A 136 -2.74 18.28 6.90
CA GLY A 136 -3.81 17.34 6.61
C GLY A 136 -3.82 16.98 5.13
N LEU A 137 -4.43 15.84 4.81
CA LEU A 137 -4.66 15.42 3.44
C LEU A 137 -6.08 14.90 3.33
N THR A 138 -6.88 15.57 2.50
CA THR A 138 -8.21 15.13 2.10
C THR A 138 -8.21 14.89 0.60
N VAL A 139 -8.75 13.76 0.19
CA VAL A 139 -9.00 13.38 -1.20
C VAL A 139 -10.50 13.18 -1.34
N GLU A 140 -11.08 13.90 -2.27
CA GLU A 140 -12.47 13.82 -2.64
C GLU A 140 -12.57 13.35 -4.09
N LEU A 141 -13.34 12.28 -4.30
CA LEU A 141 -13.66 11.74 -5.61
C LEU A 141 -15.04 12.27 -6.02
N ARG A 142 -15.15 12.76 -7.26
CA ARG A 142 -16.38 13.34 -7.80
C ARG A 142 -16.80 12.74 -9.14
N ASP A 143 -18.10 12.71 -9.36
CA ASP A 143 -18.72 12.29 -10.61
C ASP A 143 -18.83 13.42 -11.65
N SER A 144 -19.42 13.13 -12.81
CA SER A 144 -19.62 14.09 -13.90
C SER A 144 -20.54 15.26 -13.56
N ASN A 145 -21.33 15.15 -12.50
CA ASN A 145 -22.20 16.21 -12.01
C ASN A 145 -21.53 17.02 -10.89
N ASP A 146 -20.23 16.84 -10.67
CA ASP A 146 -19.46 17.44 -9.58
C ASP A 146 -19.98 17.05 -8.18
N THR A 147 -20.66 15.91 -8.08
CA THR A 147 -21.17 15.39 -6.81
C THR A 147 -20.09 14.55 -6.12
N SER A 148 -19.90 14.80 -4.83
CA SER A 148 -19.00 14.01 -3.97
C SER A 148 -19.50 12.56 -3.85
N ILE A 149 -18.70 11.60 -4.29
CA ILE A 149 -19.03 10.17 -4.19
C ILE A 149 -18.21 9.45 -3.12
N ALA A 150 -17.03 9.97 -2.79
CA ALA A 150 -16.23 9.51 -1.67
C ALA A 150 -15.31 10.63 -1.19
N VAL A 151 -15.17 10.76 0.14
CA VAL A 151 -14.20 11.64 0.77
C VAL A 151 -13.39 10.81 1.76
N PHE A 152 -12.07 10.89 1.66
CA PHE A 152 -11.17 10.20 2.57
C PHE A 152 -9.94 11.04 2.82
N GLY A 153 -9.31 10.82 3.97
CA GLY A 153 -8.24 11.69 4.41
C GLY A 153 -8.09 11.69 5.91
N HIS A 154 -7.09 12.43 6.37
CA HIS A 154 -6.81 12.66 7.77
C HIS A 154 -6.44 14.12 8.00
N ALA A 155 -6.82 14.62 9.18
CA ALA A 155 -6.28 15.87 9.71
C ALA A 155 -4.77 15.73 9.99
N PRO A 156 -4.03 16.85 10.19
CA PRO A 156 -2.64 16.79 10.63
C PRO A 156 -2.48 15.87 11.85
N SER A 157 -1.39 15.11 11.88
CA SER A 157 -1.15 14.11 12.93
C SER A 157 0.33 14.06 13.30
N ALA A 158 0.68 13.40 14.41
CA ALA A 158 2.09 13.23 14.78
C ALA A 158 2.90 12.39 13.76
N TRP A 159 2.22 11.67 12.87
CA TRP A 159 2.80 10.79 11.86
C TRP A 159 2.49 11.27 10.43
N PRO A 160 3.32 10.89 9.44
CA PRO A 160 2.97 11.08 8.03
C PRO A 160 1.63 10.41 7.73
N ILE A 161 0.79 11.09 6.95
CA ILE A 161 -0.49 10.51 6.56
C ILE A 161 -0.21 9.36 5.60
N GLN A 162 -0.74 8.19 5.95
CA GLN A 162 -0.71 6.97 5.16
C GLN A 162 -2.13 6.45 5.10
N GLY A 163 -2.68 6.40 3.91
CA GLY A 163 -4.10 6.19 3.69
C GLY A 163 -4.34 5.02 2.76
N LEU A 164 -5.46 4.32 2.98
CA LEU A 164 -5.84 3.14 2.23
C LEU A 164 -7.37 3.04 2.13
N ARG A 165 -7.93 3.07 0.93
CA ARG A 165 -9.36 2.91 0.69
C ARG A 165 -9.64 1.80 -0.31
N ASP A 166 -10.59 0.93 0.02
CA ASP A 166 -11.30 0.17 -1.02
C ASP A 166 -12.18 1.16 -1.79
N VAL A 167 -11.96 1.23 -3.10
CA VAL A 167 -12.68 2.13 -4.00
C VAL A 167 -13.50 1.37 -5.02
N ARG A 168 -13.53 0.02 -4.97
CA ARG A 168 -14.18 -0.86 -5.94
C ARG A 168 -15.61 -0.45 -6.30
N ASP A 169 -16.38 -0.02 -5.31
CA ASP A 169 -17.81 0.25 -5.47
C ASP A 169 -18.10 1.67 -5.99
N VAL A 170 -17.11 2.58 -5.96
CA VAL A 170 -17.26 4.00 -6.36
C VAL A 170 -16.43 4.39 -7.58
N ILE A 171 -15.34 3.68 -7.85
CA ILE A 171 -14.28 4.10 -8.76
C ILE A 171 -14.73 4.27 -10.22
N GLU A 172 -15.75 3.53 -10.65
CA GLU A 172 -16.27 3.60 -12.02
C GLU A 172 -16.96 4.93 -12.36
N LYS A 173 -17.42 5.67 -11.34
CA LYS A 173 -18.14 6.93 -11.50
C LYS A 173 -17.22 8.15 -11.43
N VAL A 174 -15.96 7.96 -11.06
CA VAL A 174 -15.02 9.04 -10.79
C VAL A 174 -14.56 9.66 -12.10
N VAL A 175 -14.71 10.98 -12.23
CA VAL A 175 -14.17 11.76 -13.36
C VAL A 175 -13.29 12.93 -12.91
N LYS A 176 -13.38 13.31 -11.63
CA LYS A 176 -12.63 14.42 -11.05
C LYS A 176 -12.13 14.03 -9.66
N ILE A 177 -10.92 14.49 -9.35
CA ILE A 177 -10.30 14.34 -8.03
C ILE A 177 -10.01 15.74 -7.49
N VAL A 178 -10.42 15.97 -6.24
CA VAL A 178 -10.12 17.18 -5.48
C VAL A 178 -9.24 16.79 -4.31
N VAL A 179 -8.10 17.45 -4.18
CA VAL A 179 -7.13 17.22 -3.11
C VAL A 179 -7.00 18.49 -2.28
N GLY A 180 -7.27 18.37 -0.98
CA GLY A 180 -6.99 19.37 0.02
C GLY A 180 -5.74 18.99 0.80
N ALA A 181 -4.64 19.69 0.55
CA ALA A 181 -3.38 19.55 1.28
C ALA A 181 -2.62 20.88 1.25
N SER A 182 -1.70 21.09 2.18
CA SER A 182 -0.82 22.28 2.15
C SER A 182 0.55 21.99 1.54
N ASN A 183 0.93 20.71 1.44
CA ASN A 183 2.26 20.26 1.05
C ASN A 183 2.17 19.14 -0.01
N GLY A 184 3.28 18.41 -0.22
CA GLY A 184 3.41 17.34 -1.20
C GLY A 184 2.56 16.12 -0.87
N TRP A 185 1.88 15.57 -1.87
CA TRP A 185 1.02 14.41 -1.73
C TRP A 185 1.16 13.45 -2.92
N THR A 186 0.88 12.18 -2.67
CA THR A 186 0.81 11.12 -3.67
C THR A 186 -0.45 10.29 -3.46
N ILE A 187 -1.16 9.97 -4.54
CA ILE A 187 -2.28 9.03 -4.60
C ILE A 187 -1.90 7.93 -5.59
N GLU A 188 -2.05 6.67 -5.19
CA GLU A 188 -1.83 5.53 -6.08
C GLU A 188 -3.10 4.69 -6.17
N PHE A 189 -3.61 4.50 -7.38
CA PHE A 189 -4.68 3.56 -7.65
C PHE A 189 -4.08 2.22 -8.07
N LEU A 190 -4.42 1.18 -7.30
CA LEU A 190 -3.83 -0.15 -7.38
C LEU A 190 -4.84 -1.15 -7.98
N PRO A 191 -4.44 -1.95 -8.97
CA PRO A 191 -5.25 -3.07 -9.45
C PRO A 191 -5.20 -4.24 -8.46
N GLU A 192 -6.15 -5.19 -8.58
CA GLU A 192 -6.37 -6.27 -7.61
C GLU A 192 -5.13 -7.16 -7.37
N ALA A 193 -4.35 -7.44 -8.42
CA ALA A 193 -3.16 -8.31 -8.33
C ALA A 193 -1.90 -7.59 -7.81
N PHE A 194 -1.85 -6.26 -7.86
CA PHE A 194 -0.60 -5.51 -7.68
C PHE A 194 0.00 -5.66 -6.28
N LEU A 195 -0.84 -5.57 -5.25
CA LEU A 195 -0.34 -5.67 -3.87
C LEU A 195 0.28 -7.04 -3.60
N TRP A 196 -0.27 -8.10 -4.20
CA TRP A 196 0.28 -9.44 -4.08
C TRP A 196 1.61 -9.59 -4.84
N ASP A 197 1.62 -9.19 -6.11
CA ASP A 197 2.80 -9.30 -6.96
C ASP A 197 3.98 -8.49 -6.39
N LYS A 198 3.70 -7.33 -5.79
CA LYS A 198 4.68 -6.49 -5.11
C LYS A 198 5.30 -7.20 -3.91
N GLU A 199 4.52 -7.88 -3.08
CA GLU A 199 5.04 -8.59 -1.90
C GLU A 199 5.80 -9.86 -2.30
N VAL A 200 5.29 -10.62 -3.28
CA VAL A 200 6.03 -11.77 -3.84
C VAL A 200 7.37 -11.33 -4.42
N ALA A 201 7.42 -10.22 -5.16
CA ALA A 201 8.68 -9.68 -5.71
C ALA A 201 9.68 -9.22 -4.63
N ARG A 202 9.19 -8.86 -3.44
CA ARG A 202 10.01 -8.55 -2.26
C ARG A 202 10.48 -9.79 -1.50
N GLY A 203 10.06 -10.99 -1.92
CA GLY A 203 10.34 -12.24 -1.22
C GLY A 203 9.43 -12.48 -0.01
N ASN A 204 8.40 -11.66 0.18
CA ASN A 204 7.40 -11.85 1.22
C ASN A 204 6.35 -12.83 0.68
N THR A 205 6.47 -14.10 1.06
CA THR A 205 5.50 -15.14 0.69
C THR A 205 4.69 -15.55 1.92
N PRO A 206 3.36 -15.68 1.79
CA PRO A 206 2.51 -16.15 2.87
C PRO A 206 2.74 -17.64 3.15
N HIS A 207 2.57 -18.02 4.41
CA HIS A 207 2.49 -19.40 4.87
C HIS A 207 1.02 -19.86 4.89
N PRO A 208 0.77 -21.18 4.89
CA PRO A 208 -0.56 -21.70 5.15
C PRO A 208 -1.13 -21.14 6.45
N ASN A 209 -2.40 -20.75 6.41
CA ASN A 209 -3.15 -20.10 7.49
C ASN A 209 -2.79 -18.63 7.77
N ASP A 210 -1.89 -18.01 7.00
CA ASP A 210 -1.65 -16.58 7.12
C ASP A 210 -2.84 -15.77 6.59
N PHE A 211 -3.22 -14.73 7.32
CA PHE A 211 -4.18 -13.71 6.93
C PHE A 211 -3.45 -12.49 6.35
N SER A 212 -4.15 -11.70 5.53
CA SER A 212 -3.56 -10.52 4.88
C SER A 212 -4.01 -9.23 5.57
N VAL A 213 -3.03 -8.41 5.98
CA VAL A 213 -3.22 -7.05 6.46
C VAL A 213 -2.61 -6.10 5.45
N LEU A 214 -3.44 -5.25 4.85
CA LEU A 214 -3.04 -4.29 3.84
C LEU A 214 -2.86 -2.91 4.47
N SER A 215 -1.80 -2.22 4.08
CA SER A 215 -1.52 -0.82 4.41
C SER A 215 -1.03 -0.06 3.18
N ALA A 216 -0.75 1.24 3.31
CA ALA A 216 -0.13 2.01 2.23
C ALA A 216 1.29 1.53 1.85
N ASP A 217 1.96 0.75 2.72
CA ASP A 217 3.33 0.29 2.51
C ASP A 217 3.40 -1.10 1.82
N GLY A 218 2.33 -1.89 1.92
CA GLY A 218 2.26 -3.23 1.34
C GLY A 218 1.26 -4.15 2.04
N ILE A 219 1.43 -5.46 1.82
CA ILE A 219 0.69 -6.51 2.55
C ILE A 219 1.62 -7.12 3.59
N ALA A 220 1.13 -7.24 4.82
CA ALA A 220 1.72 -8.09 5.85
C ALA A 220 0.92 -9.38 5.99
N PHE A 221 1.61 -10.50 6.18
CA PHE A 221 1.02 -11.81 6.39
C PHE A 221 1.07 -12.17 7.87
N VAL A 222 -0.09 -12.51 8.44
CA VAL A 222 -0.29 -12.65 9.88
C VAL A 222 -0.87 -14.03 10.21
N GLY A 223 -0.12 -14.84 10.94
CA GLY A 223 -0.61 -16.10 11.51
C GLY A 223 -1.45 -15.90 12.79
N THR A 224 -2.16 -16.94 13.21
CA THR A 224 -3.13 -16.88 14.33
C THR A 224 -2.59 -17.32 15.69
N ASP A 225 -1.37 -17.86 15.72
CA ASP A 225 -0.73 -18.39 16.93
C ASP A 225 0.31 -17.41 17.52
N ALA A 226 0.33 -16.17 17.03
CA ALA A 226 1.28 -15.15 17.47
C ALA A 226 0.73 -14.39 18.70
N ASP A 227 1.20 -14.75 19.89
CA ASP A 227 0.94 -14.01 21.14
C ASP A 227 1.62 -12.63 21.18
N SER A 228 2.43 -12.28 20.17
CA SER A 228 3.06 -10.97 19.97
C SER A 228 2.61 -10.32 18.66
N GLU A 229 2.70 -8.98 18.59
CA GLU A 229 2.35 -8.14 17.43
C GLU A 229 2.76 -8.80 16.09
N ALA A 230 1.78 -9.20 15.29
CA ALA A 230 2.02 -9.99 14.08
C ALA A 230 2.24 -9.11 12.84
N ALA A 231 1.68 -7.90 12.83
CA ALA A 231 2.01 -6.85 11.88
C ALA A 231 1.93 -5.48 12.53
N SER A 232 2.69 -4.51 12.01
CA SER A 232 2.63 -3.12 12.44
C SER A 232 2.72 -2.17 11.25
N GLY A 233 2.22 -0.95 11.45
CA GLY A 233 2.14 0.03 10.39
C GLY A 233 1.78 1.43 10.91
N THR A 234 1.60 2.34 9.97
CA THR A 234 1.12 3.70 10.23
C THR A 234 -0.05 3.98 9.30
N GLY A 235 -1.06 4.67 9.82
CA GLY A 235 -2.18 5.11 9.01
C GLY A 235 -3.29 4.06 8.88
N ASP A 236 -4.06 4.15 7.80
CA ASP A 236 -5.19 3.25 7.57
C ASP A 236 -4.73 1.82 7.26
N LEU A 237 -5.58 0.86 7.62
CA LEU A 237 -5.36 -0.55 7.31
C LEU A 237 -6.65 -1.24 6.87
N LEU A 238 -6.49 -2.30 6.09
CA LEU A 238 -7.58 -3.16 5.63
C LEU A 238 -7.19 -4.61 5.91
N ILE A 239 -8.06 -5.34 6.61
CA ILE A 239 -7.90 -6.76 6.89
C ILE A 239 -8.91 -7.52 6.04
N TYR A 240 -8.43 -8.49 5.30
CA TYR A 240 -9.29 -9.49 4.68
C TYR A 240 -9.22 -10.76 5.52
N ASN A 241 -10.34 -11.14 6.13
CA ASN A 241 -10.44 -12.37 6.90
C ASN A 241 -10.51 -13.56 5.93
N ALA A 242 -9.43 -13.84 5.21
CA ALA A 242 -9.31 -15.03 4.39
C ALA A 242 -7.87 -15.48 4.50
N CYS A 243 -7.69 -16.71 4.99
CA CYS A 243 -6.36 -17.23 5.21
C CYS A 243 -5.87 -18.07 4.03
N GLN A 244 -4.55 -17.99 3.81
CA GLN A 244 -3.89 -18.64 2.70
C GLN A 244 -4.00 -20.17 2.82
N GLY A 245 -4.59 -20.81 1.82
CA GLY A 245 -4.71 -22.27 1.76
C GLY A 245 -5.68 -22.90 2.76
N CYS A 246 -6.51 -22.10 3.43
CA CYS A 246 -7.52 -22.60 4.34
C CYS A 246 -8.70 -23.24 3.60
N GLY A 247 -9.06 -24.48 4.01
CA GLY A 247 -10.27 -25.15 3.50
C GLY A 247 -11.57 -24.55 4.05
N GLU A 248 -11.53 -24.04 5.28
CA GLU A 248 -12.61 -23.29 5.93
C GLU A 248 -12.03 -22.08 6.64
N VAL A 249 -12.70 -20.93 6.55
CA VAL A 249 -12.28 -19.71 7.23
C VAL A 249 -13.00 -19.60 8.57
N ARG A 250 -12.23 -19.69 9.66
CA ARG A 250 -12.75 -19.59 11.03
C ARG A 250 -13.04 -18.15 11.43
N SER A 251 -13.83 -17.98 12.48
CA SER A 251 -13.96 -16.68 13.14
C SER A 251 -12.63 -16.32 13.80
N VAL A 252 -12.19 -15.08 13.61
CA VAL A 252 -10.91 -14.56 14.11
C VAL A 252 -11.17 -13.31 14.93
N ILE A 253 -10.58 -13.26 16.12
CA ILE A 253 -10.48 -12.05 16.93
C ILE A 253 -9.23 -11.29 16.51
N TRP A 254 -9.44 -10.14 15.91
CA TRP A 254 -8.40 -9.17 15.59
C TRP A 254 -8.24 -8.19 16.73
N THR A 255 -7.01 -8.06 17.22
CA THR A 255 -6.62 -7.08 18.23
C THR A 255 -5.73 -6.03 17.59
N LEU A 256 -6.21 -4.79 17.52
CA LEU A 256 -5.43 -3.63 17.11
C LEU A 256 -5.00 -2.84 18.35
N ARG A 257 -3.73 -2.49 18.45
CA ARG A 257 -3.19 -1.58 19.47
C ARG A 257 -2.66 -0.33 18.77
N LEU A 258 -3.02 0.85 19.27
CA LEU A 258 -2.51 2.12 18.78
C LEU A 258 -1.36 2.60 19.66
N ASP A 259 -0.39 3.30 19.05
CA ASP A 259 0.70 3.96 19.79
C ASP A 259 0.10 4.85 20.91
N PRO A 260 0.63 4.82 22.14
CA PRO A 260 0.10 5.59 23.27
C PRO A 260 -0.01 7.10 23.03
N ARG A 261 0.75 7.64 22.07
CA ARG A 261 0.69 9.07 21.69
C ARG A 261 -0.48 9.38 20.74
N CYS A 262 -1.27 8.38 20.37
CA CYS A 262 -2.42 8.54 19.49
C CYS A 262 -3.63 9.03 20.29
N ASP A 263 -3.97 10.30 20.09
CA ASP A 263 -5.19 10.89 20.65
C ASP A 263 -6.42 10.71 19.74
N HIS A 264 -6.23 10.17 18.53
CA HIS A 264 -7.30 9.93 17.58
C HIS A 264 -8.09 8.66 17.90
N THR A 265 -9.40 8.76 17.97
CA THR A 265 -10.27 7.59 18.07
C THR A 265 -10.46 6.98 16.67
N PRO A 266 -9.94 5.78 16.41
CA PRO A 266 -10.02 5.12 15.10
C PRO A 266 -11.48 4.82 14.73
N THR A 267 -11.80 4.88 13.44
CA THR A 267 -13.09 4.40 12.93
C THR A 267 -12.93 3.01 12.34
N ALA A 268 -13.79 2.07 12.72
CA ALA A 268 -13.77 0.70 12.21
C ALA A 268 -15.04 0.43 11.37
N LEU A 269 -14.83 0.02 10.12
CA LEU A 269 -15.88 -0.32 9.17
C LEU A 269 -15.78 -1.80 8.82
N ILE A 270 -16.90 -2.51 8.85
CA ILE A 270 -16.96 -3.94 8.51
C ILE A 270 -17.79 -4.11 7.25
N LYS A 271 -17.30 -4.95 6.33
CA LYS A 271 -18.03 -5.36 5.13
C LYS A 271 -18.12 -6.88 5.10
N LYS A 272 -19.35 -7.37 5.14
CA LYS A 272 -19.64 -8.79 4.94
C LYS A 272 -19.67 -9.11 3.45
N LEU A 273 -19.49 -10.38 3.12
CA LEU A 273 -19.56 -10.83 1.74
C LEU A 273 -20.94 -10.53 1.13
N GLY A 274 -20.96 -9.70 0.08
CA GLY A 274 -22.19 -9.32 -0.63
C GLY A 274 -22.95 -8.14 -0.01
N GLU A 275 -22.41 -7.51 1.02
CA GLU A 275 -22.96 -6.31 1.67
C GLU A 275 -22.03 -5.10 1.45
N ASP A 276 -22.54 -3.89 1.69
CA ASP A 276 -21.75 -2.67 1.73
C ASP A 276 -21.01 -2.52 3.08
N PHE A 277 -19.99 -1.67 3.13
CA PHE A 277 -19.35 -1.33 4.42
C PHE A 277 -20.34 -0.62 5.33
N PHE A 278 -20.49 -1.11 6.56
CA PHE A 278 -21.20 -0.41 7.61
C PHE A 278 -20.26 -0.10 8.77
N GLN A 279 -20.47 1.06 9.40
CA GLN A 279 -19.77 1.40 10.62
C GLN A 279 -20.31 0.54 11.76
N ARG A 280 -19.41 -0.17 12.43
CA ARG A 280 -19.71 -0.80 13.70
C ARG A 280 -19.08 0.06 14.77
N ASP A 281 -19.89 0.59 15.69
CA ASP A 281 -19.37 1.33 16.83
C ASP A 281 -18.53 0.39 17.70
N ILE A 282 -17.21 0.46 17.53
CA ILE A 282 -16.24 -0.27 18.33
C ILE A 282 -15.50 0.77 19.14
N ARG A 283 -15.85 0.84 20.44
CA ARG A 283 -15.18 1.76 21.35
C ARG A 283 -13.78 1.21 21.66
N PRO A 284 -12.71 2.00 21.47
CA PRO A 284 -11.40 1.60 21.93
C PRO A 284 -11.44 1.36 23.44
N LEU A 285 -10.95 0.20 23.85
CA LEU A 285 -10.68 -0.12 25.24
C LEU A 285 -9.38 0.60 25.61
N LYS A 286 -9.40 1.41 26.67
CA LYS A 286 -8.15 1.90 27.27
C LYS A 286 -7.61 0.80 28.17
N THR A 287 -6.39 0.36 27.92
CA THR A 287 -5.67 -0.53 28.82
C THR A 287 -5.17 0.24 30.04
N ASP A 288 -4.73 -0.47 31.07
CA ASP A 288 -4.13 0.12 32.27
C ASP A 288 -2.85 0.94 31.95
N SER A 289 -2.19 0.66 30.82
CA SER A 289 -1.04 1.43 30.31
C SER A 289 -1.44 2.70 29.55
N GLY A 290 -2.73 2.98 29.38
CA GLY A 290 -3.25 4.10 28.61
C GLY A 290 -3.27 3.87 27.09
N GLU A 291 -2.87 2.68 26.63
CA GLU A 291 -2.96 2.30 25.22
C GLU A 291 -4.41 2.15 24.78
N GLN A 292 -4.70 2.60 23.56
CA GLN A 292 -6.00 2.36 22.93
C GLN A 292 -5.95 1.02 22.19
N GLN A 293 -6.84 0.12 22.57
CA GLN A 293 -6.99 -1.20 21.96
C GLN A 293 -8.37 -1.35 21.33
N ILE A 294 -8.42 -1.85 20.10
CA ILE A 294 -9.65 -2.27 19.43
C ILE A 294 -9.63 -3.80 19.35
N GLN A 295 -10.73 -4.43 19.73
CA GLN A 295 -10.95 -5.86 19.46
C GLN A 295 -12.15 -6.03 18.54
N VAL A 296 -11.97 -6.78 17.46
CA VAL A 296 -13.00 -7.04 16.46
C VAL A 296 -13.04 -8.51 16.13
N ALA A 297 -14.20 -9.14 16.28
CA ALA A 297 -14.44 -10.47 15.76
C ALA A 297 -14.90 -10.35 14.29
N LEU A 298 -14.21 -11.05 13.40
CA LEU A 298 -14.55 -11.18 11.99
C LEU A 298 -14.88 -12.64 11.68
N ASP A 299 -15.99 -12.85 10.99
CA ASP A 299 -16.45 -14.18 10.58
C ASP A 299 -16.11 -14.43 9.12
N GLY A 300 -15.85 -15.69 8.76
CA GLY A 300 -15.73 -16.12 7.37
C GLY A 300 -14.86 -15.17 6.54
N PHE A 301 -15.37 -14.67 5.41
CA PHE A 301 -14.68 -13.80 4.46
C PHE A 301 -14.92 -12.28 4.68
N ASP A 302 -15.20 -11.86 5.91
CA ASP A 302 -15.44 -10.45 6.22
C ASP A 302 -14.20 -9.58 5.99
N TRP A 303 -14.44 -8.31 5.69
CA TRP A 303 -13.41 -7.27 5.59
C TRP A 303 -13.54 -6.31 6.77
N LEU A 304 -12.40 -5.88 7.31
CA LEU A 304 -12.31 -4.81 8.29
C LEU A 304 -11.45 -3.69 7.74
N GLN A 305 -12.00 -2.50 7.62
CA GLN A 305 -11.25 -1.28 7.34
C GLN A 305 -11.14 -0.45 8.61
N VAL A 306 -9.92 -0.12 9.02
CA VAL A 306 -9.67 0.78 10.15
C VAL A 306 -9.09 2.08 9.64
N LEU A 307 -9.76 3.18 9.99
CA LEU A 307 -9.40 4.53 9.63
C LEU A 307 -8.70 5.21 10.81
N THR A 308 -7.42 5.51 10.65
CA THR A 308 -6.61 6.13 11.69
C THR A 308 -5.38 6.79 11.08
N PRO A 309 -4.93 7.96 11.60
CA PRO A 309 -3.64 8.52 11.23
C PRO A 309 -2.49 7.92 12.06
N CYS A 310 -2.79 7.01 13.00
CA CYS A 310 -1.85 6.59 14.03
C CYS A 310 -0.94 5.43 13.62
N LYS A 311 0.14 5.27 14.37
CA LYS A 311 0.89 4.01 14.41
C LYS A 311 0.07 2.94 15.10
N TRP A 312 0.17 1.72 14.58
CA TRP A 312 -0.57 0.57 15.09
C TRP A 312 0.22 -0.71 15.00
N SER A 313 -0.17 -1.66 15.84
CA SER A 313 0.16 -3.08 15.73
C SER A 313 -1.10 -3.93 15.77
N VAL A 314 -1.09 -5.05 15.08
CA VAL A 314 -2.24 -5.95 14.98
C VAL A 314 -1.84 -7.40 15.20
N ALA A 315 -2.70 -8.16 15.85
CA ALA A 315 -2.58 -9.60 16.03
C ALA A 315 -3.92 -10.28 15.76
N ALA A 316 -3.85 -11.52 15.29
CA ALA A 316 -5.01 -12.38 15.02
C ALA A 316 -5.02 -13.55 16.00
N ARG A 317 -6.20 -13.91 16.50
CA ARG A 317 -6.40 -15.12 17.30
C ARG A 317 -7.67 -15.83 16.82
N THR A 318 -7.56 -17.11 16.47
CA THR A 318 -8.73 -17.94 16.14
C THR A 318 -9.56 -18.22 17.38
N GLN A 319 -10.89 -18.22 17.21
CA GLN A 319 -11.82 -18.75 18.23
C GLN A 319 -11.91 -20.26 18.20
#